data_AF-A0A653VUB4-F1
#
_entry.id   AF-A0A653VUB4-F1
#
_cell.length_a   1.000
_cell.length_b   1.000
_cell.length_c   1.000
_cell.angle_alpha   90.00
_cell.angle_beta   90.00
_cell.angle_gamma   90.00
#
_symmetry.space_group_name_H-M   'P 1'
#
loop_
_entity.id
_entity.type
_entity.pdbx_description
1 polymer ?
#
loop_
_entity_poly.entity_id
_entity_poly.type
_entity_poly.pdbx_seq_one_letter_code
_entity_poly.pdbx_strand_id
1 'polypeptide(L)'
;MDILMRYVFKHRATGIIETKVFSISQLEEQPAQNLTPCFDKTEYELIARNLCADEEKNVFVGDLIKVSHFPGDYVAVVKFGKYEQDGSGDEYEPSKCVGFYAEAVNPKVIDEDGFEVVPEYLVQNSMIELDYYQRIGNIYQNPNLLKEEAR
;
A
#
# COMPACT_ATOMS: atom_id res chain seq x y z
N MET A 1 19.05 2.93 -11.92
CA MET A 1 17.90 2.59 -11.08
C MET A 1 16.72 2.49 -12.02
N ASP A 2 16.07 1.34 -12.06
CA ASP A 2 14.94 1.07 -12.96
C ASP A 2 13.65 1.14 -12.13
N ILE A 3 12.60 1.77 -12.65
CA ILE A 3 11.38 2.01 -11.88
C ILE A 3 10.50 0.76 -11.97
N LEU A 4 10.18 0.17 -10.81
CA LEU A 4 9.29 -0.99 -10.75
C LEU A 4 7.83 -0.56 -10.65
N MET A 5 6.98 -1.20 -11.46
CA MET A 5 5.53 -1.01 -11.46
C MET A 5 4.81 -2.35 -11.39
N ARG A 6 3.83 -2.45 -10.49
CA ARG A 6 2.90 -3.58 -10.43
C ARG A 6 1.63 -3.25 -11.20
N TYR A 7 1.34 -4.07 -12.19
CA TYR A 7 0.08 -4.06 -12.92
C TYR A 7 -0.87 -5.05 -12.27
N VAL A 8 -2.10 -4.62 -12.03
CA VAL A 8 -3.15 -5.44 -11.43
C VAL A 8 -4.24 -5.66 -12.46
N PHE A 9 -4.54 -6.92 -12.74
CA PHE A 9 -5.52 -7.35 -13.72
C PHE A 9 -6.62 -8.14 -13.05
N LYS A 10 -7.84 -8.03 -13.59
CA LYS A 10 -8.97 -8.87 -13.24
C LYS A 10 -9.38 -9.68 -14.46
N HIS A 11 -9.35 -11.00 -14.35
CA HIS A 11 -9.89 -11.86 -15.40
C HIS A 11 -11.41 -11.68 -15.49
N ARG A 12 -11.94 -11.39 -16.67
CA ARG A 12 -13.34 -10.99 -16.85
C ARG A 12 -14.31 -12.11 -16.54
N ALA A 13 -14.01 -13.34 -16.94
CA ALA A 13 -14.93 -14.46 -16.77
C ALA A 13 -14.95 -15.03 -15.35
N THR A 14 -13.80 -15.05 -14.66
CA THR A 14 -13.67 -15.69 -13.33
C THR A 14 -13.61 -14.69 -12.19
N GLY A 15 -13.33 -13.41 -12.47
CA GLY A 15 -13.11 -12.38 -11.46
C GLY A 15 -11.79 -12.50 -10.70
N ILE A 16 -10.93 -13.47 -11.04
CA ILE A 16 -9.63 -13.68 -10.39
C ILE A 16 -8.73 -12.45 -10.61
N ILE A 17 -8.05 -12.03 -9.54
CA ILE A 17 -7.08 -10.94 -9.58
C ILE A 17 -5.67 -11.50 -9.78
N GLU A 18 -4.99 -11.01 -10.81
CA GLU A 18 -3.58 -11.31 -11.09
C GLU A 18 -2.73 -10.05 -11.02
N THR A 19 -1.50 -10.20 -10.53
CA THR A 19 -0.53 -9.11 -10.47
C THR A 19 0.72 -9.47 -11.24
N LYS A 20 1.25 -8.53 -12.03
CA LYS A 20 2.54 -8.67 -12.73
C LYS A 20 3.41 -7.46 -12.40
N VAL A 21 4.68 -7.69 -12.13
CA VAL A 21 5.66 -6.61 -11.87
C VAL A 21 6.53 -6.49 -13.10
N PHE A 22 6.65 -5.28 -13.60
CA PHE A 22 7.52 -4.94 -14.71
C PHE A 22 8.36 -3.73 -14.34
N SER A 23 9.57 -3.69 -14.85
CA SER A 23 10.37 -2.49 -14.84
C SER A 23 10.02 -1.58 -16.03
N ILE A 24 10.37 -0.30 -15.97
CA ILE A 24 10.14 0.61 -17.10
C ILE A 24 10.97 0.18 -18.31
N SER A 25 12.23 -0.23 -18.11
CA SER A 25 13.06 -0.70 -19.22
C SER A 25 12.43 -1.91 -19.94
N GLN A 26 11.84 -2.86 -19.22
CA GLN A 26 11.13 -4.00 -19.85
C GLN A 26 9.94 -3.56 -20.70
N LEU A 27 9.22 -2.51 -20.28
CA LEU A 27 8.07 -1.97 -21.01
C LEU A 27 8.47 -1.14 -22.23
N GLU A 28 9.69 -0.58 -22.23
CA GLU A 28 10.23 0.21 -23.34
C GLU A 28 10.90 -0.67 -24.42
N GLU A 29 11.47 -1.82 -24.04
CA GLU A 29 12.17 -2.73 -24.95
C GLU A 29 11.23 -3.46 -25.92
N GLN A 30 10.00 -3.77 -25.51
CA GLN A 30 9.04 -4.48 -26.35
C GLN A 30 7.58 -4.16 -26.00
N PRO A 31 6.63 -4.38 -26.93
CA PRO A 31 5.22 -4.18 -26.65
C PRO A 31 4.75 -4.97 -25.43
N ALA A 32 4.00 -4.30 -24.54
CA ALA A 32 3.54 -4.89 -23.28
C ALA A 32 2.77 -6.22 -23.49
N GLN A 33 2.04 -6.35 -24.61
CA GLN A 33 1.31 -7.57 -24.96
C GLN A 33 2.19 -8.82 -25.05
N ASN A 34 3.48 -8.67 -25.31
CA ASN A 34 4.42 -9.78 -25.38
C ASN A 34 4.94 -10.21 -24.00
N LEU A 35 4.79 -9.36 -22.98
CA LEU A 35 5.27 -9.63 -21.62
C LEU A 35 4.35 -10.57 -20.84
N THR A 36 3.03 -10.50 -21.09
CA THR A 36 2.05 -11.35 -20.41
C THR A 36 0.72 -11.40 -21.17
N PRO A 37 0.02 -12.56 -21.18
CA PRO A 37 -1.32 -12.64 -21.74
C PRO A 37 -2.34 -11.74 -21.02
N CYS A 38 -2.08 -11.31 -19.78
CA CYS A 38 -2.99 -10.42 -19.04
C CYS A 38 -3.20 -9.05 -19.71
N PHE A 39 -2.36 -8.66 -20.68
CA PHE A 39 -2.58 -7.46 -21.49
C PHE A 39 -3.61 -7.66 -22.61
N ASP A 40 -4.13 -8.88 -22.81
CA ASP A 40 -5.30 -9.11 -23.65
C ASP A 40 -6.55 -8.50 -22.99
N LYS A 41 -7.04 -7.40 -23.58
CA LYS A 41 -8.19 -6.65 -23.09
C LYS A 41 -9.52 -7.42 -23.22
N THR A 42 -9.55 -8.47 -24.03
CA THR A 42 -10.75 -9.31 -24.23
C THR A 42 -10.96 -10.27 -23.07
N GLU A 43 -9.88 -10.80 -22.48
CA GLU A 43 -9.93 -11.71 -21.35
C GLU A 43 -9.74 -11.00 -20.01
N TYR A 44 -8.95 -9.92 -19.97
CA TYR A 44 -8.58 -9.21 -18.75
C TYR A 44 -8.99 -7.74 -18.78
N GLU A 45 -9.24 -7.23 -17.59
CA GLU A 45 -9.41 -5.82 -17.30
C GLU A 45 -8.20 -5.34 -16.49
N LEU A 46 -7.48 -4.32 -16.97
CA LEU A 46 -6.45 -3.66 -16.18
C LEU A 46 -7.13 -2.75 -15.15
N ILE A 47 -6.97 -3.05 -13.86
CA ILE A 47 -7.63 -2.33 -12.77
C ILE A 47 -6.72 -1.34 -12.06
N ALA A 48 -5.40 -1.57 -12.03
CA ALA A 48 -4.47 -0.64 -11.40
C ALA A 48 -3.03 -0.74 -11.94
N ARG A 49 -2.30 0.35 -11.73
CA ARG A 49 -0.85 0.46 -11.90
C ARG A 49 -0.27 1.05 -10.62
N ASN A 50 0.53 0.30 -9.90
CA ASN A 50 1.04 0.68 -8.60
C ASN A 50 2.55 0.89 -8.67
N LEU A 51 3.02 2.01 -8.16
CA LEU A 51 4.45 2.29 -8.03
C LEU A 51 5.04 1.46 -6.88
N CYS A 52 6.29 1.04 -7.02
CA CYS A 52 7.06 0.44 -5.94
C CYS A 52 7.41 1.52 -4.91
N ALA A 53 7.12 1.25 -3.64
CA ALA A 53 7.42 2.12 -2.51
C ALA A 53 8.68 1.67 -1.75
N ASP A 54 8.91 0.36 -1.69
CA ASP A 54 10.11 -0.27 -1.12
C ASP A 54 10.48 -1.50 -1.96
N GLU A 55 11.59 -1.41 -2.69
CA GLU A 55 12.07 -2.47 -3.57
C GLU A 55 12.61 -3.68 -2.79
N GLU A 56 13.28 -3.45 -1.66
CA GLU A 56 13.88 -4.51 -0.84
C GLU A 56 12.80 -5.41 -0.23
N LYS A 57 11.69 -4.81 0.20
CA LYS A 57 10.54 -5.52 0.78
C LYS A 57 9.46 -5.87 -0.26
N ASN A 58 9.65 -5.53 -1.54
CA ASN A 58 8.71 -5.76 -2.63
C ASN A 58 7.31 -5.19 -2.33
N VAL A 59 7.29 -3.95 -1.83
CA VAL A 59 6.07 -3.22 -1.41
C VAL A 59 5.71 -2.16 -2.42
N PHE A 60 4.43 -2.11 -2.77
CA PHE A 60 3.87 -1.25 -3.79
C PHE A 60 2.67 -0.49 -3.24
N VAL A 61 2.30 0.61 -3.90
CA VAL A 61 1.03 1.29 -3.62
C VAL A 61 -0.14 0.30 -3.64
N GLY A 62 -1.03 0.40 -2.66
CA GLY A 62 -2.15 -0.52 -2.45
C GLY A 62 -1.78 -1.83 -1.75
N ASP A 63 -0.52 -2.06 -1.38
CA ASP A 63 -0.18 -3.14 -0.44
C ASP A 63 -0.66 -2.80 0.97
N LEU A 64 -1.03 -3.85 1.70
CA LEU A 64 -1.32 -3.82 3.12
C LEU A 64 -0.06 -4.23 3.87
N ILE A 65 0.32 -3.44 4.86
CA ILE A 65 1.46 -3.69 5.73
C ILE A 65 0.99 -3.77 7.18
N LYS A 66 1.63 -4.67 7.93
CA LYS A 66 1.56 -4.69 9.39
C LYS A 66 2.74 -3.88 9.90
N VAL A 67 2.46 -2.77 10.56
CA VAL A 67 3.47 -1.86 11.15
C VAL A 67 3.60 -2.24 12.62
N SER A 68 4.84 -2.42 13.07
CA SER A 68 5.14 -2.70 14.47
C SER A 68 5.58 -1.44 15.18
N HIS A 69 4.80 -1.05 16.18
CA HIS A 69 5.05 0.12 17.01
C HIS A 69 4.74 -0.21 18.47
N PHE A 70 5.21 0.63 19.40
CA PHE A 70 4.76 0.60 20.79
C PHE A 70 3.63 1.63 20.93
N PRO A 71 2.40 1.26 21.31
CA PRO A 71 2.07 0.13 22.19
C PRO A 71 1.67 -1.18 21.49
N GLY A 72 1.40 -1.19 20.18
CA GLY A 72 1.03 -2.42 19.47
C GLY A 72 1.17 -2.33 17.95
N ASP A 73 0.94 -3.48 17.30
CA ASP A 73 0.96 -3.57 15.85
C ASP A 73 -0.37 -3.08 15.25
N TYR A 74 -0.31 -2.45 14.09
CA TYR A 74 -1.50 -2.04 13.33
C TYR A 74 -1.36 -2.30 11.84
N VAL A 75 -2.49 -2.35 11.14
CA VAL A 75 -2.52 -2.51 9.68
C VAL A 75 -2.63 -1.16 9.00
N ALA A 76 -1.82 -0.94 7.96
CA ALA A 76 -1.85 0.25 7.12
C ALA A 76 -1.87 -0.10 5.63
N VAL A 77 -2.42 0.79 4.81
CA VAL A 77 -2.36 0.74 3.35
C VAL A 77 -1.26 1.68 2.86
N VAL A 78 -0.41 1.18 1.97
CA VAL A 78 0.62 1.99 1.31
C VAL A 78 -0.02 2.84 0.22
N LYS A 79 0.21 4.15 0.25
CA LYS A 79 -0.31 5.13 -0.70
C LYS A 79 0.82 5.99 -1.26
N PHE A 80 0.55 6.66 -2.37
CA PHE A 80 1.41 7.69 -2.95
C PHE A 80 0.58 8.93 -3.23
N GLY A 81 1.05 10.10 -2.81
CA GLY A 81 0.37 11.37 -3.05
C GLY A 81 0.59 12.37 -1.92
N LYS A 82 -0.39 13.26 -1.75
CA LYS A 82 -0.40 14.25 -0.66
C LYS A 82 -0.86 13.59 0.64
N TYR A 83 -0.17 13.89 1.73
CA TYR A 83 -0.55 13.50 3.10
C TYR A 83 -0.13 14.60 4.08
N GLU A 84 -0.73 14.60 5.26
CA GLU A 84 -0.39 15.52 6.35
C GLU A 84 0.31 14.72 7.44
N GLN A 85 1.57 15.09 7.72
CA GLN A 85 2.29 14.57 8.86
C GLN A 85 2.01 15.49 10.04
N ASP A 86 1.76 14.90 11.21
CA ASP A 86 1.45 15.67 12.40
C ASP A 86 2.63 16.58 12.82
N GLY A 87 2.31 17.61 13.58
CA GLY A 87 3.29 18.54 14.12
C GLY A 87 3.72 18.21 15.53
N SER A 88 3.95 16.93 15.87
CA SER A 88 4.34 16.51 17.23
C SER A 88 3.29 16.90 18.28
N GLY A 89 2.04 16.44 18.09
CA GLY A 89 0.95 16.68 19.05
C GLY A 89 0.59 18.17 19.24
N ASP A 90 0.40 18.88 18.11
CA ASP A 90 0.10 20.32 18.03
C ASP A 90 1.21 21.28 18.51
N GLU A 91 2.41 20.77 18.80
CA GLU A 91 3.56 21.64 19.10
C GLU A 91 3.97 22.48 17.87
N TYR A 92 3.79 21.91 16.67
CA TYR A 92 4.06 22.51 15.38
C TYR A 92 2.86 22.41 14.44
N GLU A 93 2.86 23.23 13.39
CA GLU A 93 1.87 23.10 12.32
C GLU A 93 2.10 21.79 11.54
N PRO A 94 1.04 21.02 11.23
CA PRO A 94 1.13 19.84 10.38
C PRO A 94 1.79 20.16 9.05
N SER A 95 2.72 19.30 8.63
CA SER A 95 3.45 19.47 7.38
C SER A 95 2.73 18.77 6.23
N LYS A 96 2.42 19.53 5.18
CA LYS A 96 1.89 18.99 3.92
C LYS A 96 3.00 18.36 3.12
N CYS A 97 2.98 17.05 3.00
CA CYS A 97 4.00 16.26 2.34
C CYS A 97 3.49 15.67 1.01
N VAL A 98 4.42 15.28 0.12
CA VAL A 98 4.12 14.50 -1.08
C VAL A 98 5.11 13.34 -1.16
N GLY A 99 4.62 12.11 -1.21
CA GLY A 99 5.49 10.94 -1.28
C GLY A 99 4.75 9.63 -1.04
N PHE A 100 5.52 8.57 -0.74
CA PHE A 100 4.98 7.31 -0.27
C PHE A 100 4.70 7.40 1.23
N TYR A 101 3.49 7.03 1.63
CA TYR A 101 3.07 7.04 3.03
C TYR A 101 2.22 5.81 3.34
N ALA A 102 2.21 5.40 4.59
CA ALA A 102 1.29 4.43 5.13
C ALA A 102 0.12 5.15 5.78
N GLU A 103 -1.09 4.71 5.49
CA GLU A 103 -2.31 5.19 6.14
C GLU A 103 -2.95 4.06 6.93
N ALA A 104 -3.17 4.27 8.22
CA ALA A 104 -3.79 3.28 9.10
C ALA A 104 -5.18 2.87 8.58
N VAL A 105 -5.44 1.57 8.50
CA VAL A 105 -6.74 1.03 8.05
C VAL A 105 -7.82 1.28 9.11
N ASN A 106 -7.48 1.06 10.37
CA ASN A 106 -8.34 1.34 11.51
C ASN A 106 -7.58 2.25 12.48
N PRO A 107 -7.70 3.58 12.34
CA PRO A 107 -6.97 4.53 13.19
C PRO A 107 -7.48 4.56 14.64
N LYS A 108 -8.62 3.93 14.94
CA LYS A 108 -9.22 3.90 16.28
C LYS A 108 -9.17 2.51 16.91
N VAL A 109 -8.28 1.66 16.43
CA VAL A 109 -8.09 0.33 17.02
C VAL A 109 -7.53 0.50 18.44
N ILE A 110 -8.11 -0.25 19.37
CA ILE A 110 -7.73 -0.27 20.78
C ILE A 110 -7.13 -1.63 21.14
N ASP A 111 -6.22 -1.65 22.11
CA ASP A 111 -5.68 -2.89 22.68
C ASP A 111 -6.62 -3.52 23.73
N GLU A 112 -6.20 -4.63 24.33
CA GLU A 112 -6.97 -5.37 25.34
C GLU A 112 -7.23 -4.55 26.61
N ASP A 113 -6.39 -3.55 26.88
CA ASP A 113 -6.50 -2.65 28.04
C ASP A 113 -7.28 -1.36 27.71
N GLY A 114 -7.73 -1.20 26.46
CA GLY A 114 -8.55 -0.09 25.98
C GLY A 114 -7.75 1.15 25.54
N PHE A 115 -6.44 1.02 25.31
CA PHE A 115 -5.61 2.10 24.80
C PHE A 115 -5.56 2.11 23.27
N GLU A 116 -5.58 3.31 22.67
CA GLU A 116 -5.42 3.46 21.21
C GLU A 116 -4.04 2.98 20.76
N VAL A 117 -4.01 2.08 19.78
CA VAL A 117 -2.76 1.50 19.24
C VAL A 117 -2.13 2.42 18.20
N VAL A 118 -2.94 3.26 17.54
CA VAL A 118 -2.50 4.17 16.48
C VAL A 118 -2.62 5.61 16.98
N PRO A 119 -1.54 6.18 17.53
CA PRO A 119 -1.47 7.61 17.79
C PRO A 119 -1.78 8.44 16.54
N GLU A 120 -2.28 9.66 16.72
CA GLU A 120 -2.66 10.55 15.60
C GLU A 120 -1.52 10.76 14.60
N TYR A 121 -0.28 10.84 15.07
CA TYR A 121 0.93 10.97 14.25
C TYR A 121 1.24 9.76 13.36
N LEU A 122 0.66 8.60 13.65
CA LEU A 122 0.81 7.37 12.86
C LEU A 122 -0.37 7.08 11.94
N VAL A 123 -1.44 7.89 11.98
CA VAL A 123 -2.58 7.74 11.08
C VAL A 123 -2.13 7.90 9.63
N GLN A 124 -1.27 8.88 9.37
CA GLN A 124 -0.54 9.03 8.11
C GLN A 124 0.93 9.27 8.43
N ASN A 125 1.79 8.31 8.09
CA ASN A 125 3.22 8.46 8.29
C ASN A 125 3.99 8.11 7.01
N SER A 126 5.10 8.79 6.79
CA SER A 126 6.01 8.54 5.67
C SER A 126 6.51 7.09 5.70
N MET A 127 6.57 6.43 4.55
CA MET A 127 7.17 5.08 4.46
C MET A 127 8.65 5.05 4.87
N ILE A 128 9.33 6.20 4.79
CA ILE A 128 10.75 6.34 5.17
C ILE A 128 10.92 6.35 6.69
N GLU A 129 9.91 6.84 7.42
CA GLU A 129 9.93 6.96 8.89
C GLU A 129 9.45 5.67 9.58
N LEU A 130 9.06 4.64 8.82
CA LEU A 130 8.62 3.37 9.38
C LEU A 130 9.79 2.44 9.66
N ASP A 131 10.17 2.32 10.93
CA ASP A 131 11.27 1.45 11.36
C ASP A 131 11.01 -0.04 11.07
N TYR A 132 9.80 -0.53 11.39
CA TYR A 132 9.47 -1.95 11.31
C TYR A 132 8.08 -2.18 10.70
N TYR A 133 8.06 -2.85 9.55
CA TYR A 133 6.82 -3.25 8.91
C TYR A 133 7.01 -4.48 8.01
N GLN A 134 5.92 -5.23 7.82
CA GLN A 134 5.87 -6.40 6.96
C GLN A 134 4.66 -6.34 6.02
N ARG A 135 4.86 -6.66 4.73
CA ARG A 135 3.76 -6.83 3.78
C ARG A 135 2.90 -8.04 4.12
N ILE A 136 1.59 -7.84 4.26
CA ILE A 136 0.61 -8.89 4.60
C ILE A 136 -0.42 -9.17 3.51
N GLY A 137 -0.48 -8.34 2.46
CA GLY A 137 -1.41 -8.52 1.36
C GLY A 137 -1.54 -7.28 0.49
N ASN A 138 -2.63 -7.18 -0.27
CA ASN A 138 -3.01 -5.95 -0.98
C ASN A 138 -4.52 -5.75 -1.00
N ILE A 139 -4.95 -4.53 -1.28
CA ILE A 139 -6.37 -4.15 -1.28
C ILE A 139 -7.23 -4.91 -2.31
N TYR A 140 -6.61 -5.50 -3.34
CA TYR A 140 -7.33 -6.18 -4.42
C TYR A 140 -7.60 -7.65 -4.09
N GLN A 141 -6.62 -8.34 -3.52
CA GLN A 141 -6.69 -9.78 -3.21
C GLN A 141 -7.10 -10.05 -1.75
N ASN A 142 -6.92 -9.07 -0.85
CA ASN A 142 -7.21 -9.21 0.58
C ASN A 142 -8.17 -8.12 1.09
N PRO A 143 -9.33 -7.88 0.44
CA PRO A 143 -10.24 -6.80 0.84
C PRO A 143 -10.82 -6.99 2.25
N ASN A 144 -10.80 -8.19 2.81
CA ASN A 144 -11.26 -8.46 4.17
C ASN A 144 -10.35 -7.84 5.23
N LEU A 145 -9.05 -7.65 4.94
CA LEU A 145 -8.12 -6.98 5.85
C LEU A 145 -8.37 -5.47 5.96
N LEU A 146 -9.19 -4.90 5.09
CA LEU A 146 -9.67 -3.51 5.20
C LEU A 146 -10.84 -3.36 6.19
N LYS A 147 -11.40 -4.48 6.64
CA LYS A 147 -12.61 -4.53 7.46
C LYS A 147 -12.31 -4.98 8.89
N GLU A 148 -11.10 -4.76 9.40
CA GLU A 148 -10.84 -5.02 10.84
C GLU A 148 -11.77 -4.14 11.66
N GLU A 149 -12.92 -4.72 12.03
CA GLU A 149 -13.90 -4.16 12.95
C GLU A 149 -13.14 -3.88 14.24
N ALA A 150 -13.16 -2.62 14.69
CA ALA A 150 -12.73 -2.27 16.04
C ALA A 150 -13.47 -3.21 17.00
N ARG A 151 -12.74 -4.13 17.64
CA ARG A 151 -13.26 -4.93 18.74
C ARG A 151 -13.17 -4.13 20.02
#